data_AF-A0A375AA88-F1
#
_entry.id   AF-A0A375AA88-F1
#
_cell.length_a   1.000
_cell.length_b   1.000
_cell.length_c   1.000
_cell.angle_alpha   90.00
_cell.angle_beta   90.00
_cell.angle_gamma   90.00
#
_symmetry.space_group_name_H-M   'P 1'
#
loop_
_entity.id
_entity.type
_entity.pdbx_description
1 polymer ?
#
loop_
_entity_poly.entity_id
_entity_poly.type
_entity_poly.pdbx_seq_one_letter_code
_entity_poly.pdbx_strand_id
1 'polypeptide(L)'
;MTFEEWISKNEKEIFFTYINANNEASNNHVADAVYKDNYLQGYCINKKGFRTFKLERILDVYSSNEEMVSAAGPLTIAGLKIENRRAKDTPRGLEICFTGFDKDIKDELESLAEKKGLLVRKGITAKLYFLCCGPNAGWKKIKQANEKNCFILSKDQFFSFVDTGEIPIESTEVYESDEKDINEKIENLHNEVTSTFRTIREPRRSTALIARFVDGYAIGWRFAIRESHRNALDIKLTKFVFNKHQYEDWTQGSSFSFGRGDVFYSDKLGYSEWSEFLKIPDAVVLQVKYECFSGYDPVATIDGFFSGDFIPDNQLTPKKLTNLPIMIRSESYDPGKITLDIFKPSLDRSNLDLFDTIKITQDELISLLQSGYYWKKDEGQKPVRINLFGDN
;
A
#
# COMPACT_ATOMS: atom_id res chain seq x y z
N MET A 1 -8.54 25.59 11.17
CA MET A 1 -7.12 25.17 11.23
C MET A 1 -6.40 25.73 10.02
N THR A 2 -5.18 26.24 10.14
CA THR A 2 -4.38 26.67 8.97
C THR A 2 -3.47 25.55 8.47
N PHE A 3 -2.99 25.64 7.22
CA PHE A 3 -2.02 24.69 6.68
C PHE A 3 -0.69 24.70 7.48
N GLU A 4 -0.28 25.87 7.96
CA GLU A 4 0.92 26.04 8.80
C GLU A 4 0.76 25.38 10.18
N GLU A 5 -0.45 25.47 10.76
CA GLU A 5 -0.79 24.76 12.00
C GLU A 5 -0.72 23.25 11.82
N TRP A 6 -1.22 22.72 10.69
CA TRP A 6 -1.13 21.30 10.36
C TRP A 6 0.32 20.82 10.24
N ILE A 7 1.18 21.57 9.53
CA ILE A 7 2.62 21.27 9.43
C ILE A 7 3.26 21.22 10.83
N SER A 8 2.93 22.20 11.70
CA SER A 8 3.55 22.31 13.03
C SER A 8 3.20 21.13 13.96
N LYS A 9 2.02 20.52 13.77
CA LYS A 9 1.55 19.38 14.56
C LYS A 9 2.05 18.03 14.05
N ASN A 10 2.72 18.00 12.90
CA ASN A 10 3.22 16.78 12.25
C ASN A 10 2.13 15.71 12.08
N GLU A 11 0.90 16.16 11.80
CA GLU A 11 -0.24 15.30 11.54
C GLU A 11 -0.06 14.61 10.18
N LYS A 12 -0.58 13.38 10.05
CA LYS A 12 -0.51 12.59 8.81
C LYS A 12 -1.81 12.63 8.01
N GLU A 13 -2.86 13.20 8.56
CA GLU A 13 -4.15 13.35 7.90
C GLU A 13 -4.48 14.83 7.73
N ILE A 14 -5.04 15.21 6.59
CA ILE A 14 -5.45 16.58 6.30
C ILE A 14 -6.78 16.60 5.54
N PHE A 15 -7.63 17.56 5.92
CA PHE A 15 -8.96 17.81 5.34
C PHE A 15 -8.95 19.18 4.67
N PHE A 16 -9.24 19.25 3.37
CA PHE A 16 -9.20 20.53 2.66
C PHE A 16 -10.08 20.58 1.42
N THR A 17 -10.45 21.81 1.03
CA THR A 17 -11.13 22.09 -0.25
C THR A 17 -10.09 22.46 -1.30
N TYR A 18 -10.19 21.88 -2.50
CA TYR A 18 -9.23 22.05 -3.59
C TYR A 18 -9.91 22.45 -4.88
N ILE A 19 -9.35 23.44 -5.58
CA ILE A 19 -9.78 23.81 -6.94
C ILE A 19 -8.85 23.22 -7.99
N ASN A 20 -9.39 22.40 -8.90
CA ASN A 20 -8.59 21.82 -9.97
C ASN A 20 -8.32 22.82 -11.11
N ALA A 21 -7.56 22.40 -12.13
CA ALA A 21 -7.23 23.25 -13.27
C ALA A 21 -8.48 23.69 -14.08
N ASN A 22 -9.57 22.94 -13.97
CA ASN A 22 -10.85 23.21 -14.63
C ASN A 22 -11.77 24.12 -13.78
N ASN A 23 -11.26 24.69 -12.68
CA ASN A 23 -12.00 25.49 -11.71
C ASN A 23 -13.11 24.74 -10.96
N GLU A 24 -13.00 23.41 -10.85
CA GLU A 24 -13.94 22.59 -10.09
C GLU A 24 -13.42 22.42 -8.65
N ALA A 25 -14.25 22.79 -7.68
CA ALA A 25 -13.96 22.59 -6.27
C ALA A 25 -14.27 21.15 -5.84
N SER A 26 -13.40 20.58 -5.00
CA SER A 26 -13.63 19.26 -4.41
C SER A 26 -13.14 19.19 -2.97
N ASN A 27 -13.87 18.48 -2.12
CA ASN A 27 -13.46 18.18 -0.76
C ASN A 27 -12.54 16.96 -0.75
N ASN A 28 -11.37 17.09 -0.16
CA ASN A 28 -10.35 16.04 -0.13
C ASN A 28 -9.95 15.75 1.31
N HIS A 29 -10.11 14.49 1.68
CA HIS A 29 -9.51 13.89 2.86
C HIS A 29 -8.30 13.09 2.41
N VAL A 30 -7.11 13.43 2.90
CA VAL A 30 -5.84 12.82 2.50
C VAL A 30 -5.11 12.30 3.73
N ALA A 31 -4.81 11.00 3.74
CA ALA A 31 -4.02 10.32 4.76
C ALA A 31 -2.58 10.09 4.28
N ASP A 32 -1.67 9.85 5.23
CA ASP A 32 -0.21 9.80 5.02
C ASP A 32 0.33 10.99 4.24
N ALA A 33 -0.21 12.18 4.53
CA ALA A 33 0.13 13.38 3.81
C ALA A 33 1.57 13.82 4.09
N VAL A 34 2.29 14.10 3.00
CA VAL A 34 3.66 14.62 2.99
C VAL A 34 3.66 15.92 2.18
N TYR A 35 4.25 16.96 2.77
CA TYR A 35 4.43 18.25 2.14
C TYR A 35 5.90 18.45 1.76
N LYS A 36 6.14 18.94 0.53
CA LYS A 36 7.45 19.39 0.09
C LYS A 36 7.28 20.56 -0.89
N ASP A 37 8.02 21.63 -0.64
CA ASP A 37 8.05 22.88 -1.41
C ASP A 37 6.67 23.54 -1.57
N ASN A 38 5.94 23.24 -2.64
CA ASN A 38 4.62 23.81 -2.94
C ASN A 38 3.56 22.73 -3.24
N TYR A 39 3.87 21.49 -2.89
CA TYR A 39 3.06 20.32 -3.16
C TYR A 39 2.78 19.51 -1.90
N LEU A 40 1.56 19.00 -1.84
CA LEU A 40 1.04 18.08 -0.83
C LEU A 40 0.71 16.76 -1.51
N GLN A 41 1.25 15.65 -1.04
CA GLN A 41 0.98 14.32 -1.59
C GLN A 41 0.51 13.38 -0.50
N GLY A 42 -0.46 12.52 -0.81
CA GLY A 42 -0.89 11.45 0.10
C GLY A 42 -1.97 10.58 -0.51
N TYR A 43 -2.50 9.66 0.29
CA TYR A 43 -3.60 8.79 -0.12
C TYR A 43 -4.94 9.51 0.07
N CYS A 44 -5.61 9.86 -1.03
CA CYS A 44 -6.92 10.52 -0.97
C CYS A 44 -8.01 9.49 -0.74
N ILE A 45 -8.67 9.54 0.43
CA ILE A 45 -9.71 8.60 0.85
C ILE A 45 -10.95 8.73 -0.05
N ASN A 46 -11.36 9.97 -0.34
CA ASN A 46 -12.58 10.24 -1.13
C ASN A 46 -12.44 9.77 -2.59
N LYS A 47 -11.22 9.78 -3.13
CA LYS A 47 -10.92 9.40 -4.52
C LYS A 47 -10.19 8.06 -4.64
N LYS A 48 -10.06 7.33 -3.51
CA LYS A 48 -9.47 5.98 -3.38
C LYS A 48 -8.14 5.80 -4.14
N GLY A 49 -7.18 6.70 -3.94
CA GLY A 49 -5.88 6.62 -4.59
C GLY A 49 -4.88 7.70 -4.19
N PHE A 50 -3.60 7.47 -4.49
CA PHE A 50 -2.52 8.43 -4.26
C PHE A 50 -2.64 9.64 -5.19
N ARG A 51 -2.53 10.84 -4.62
CA ARG A 51 -2.69 12.11 -5.36
C ARG A 51 -1.72 13.17 -4.85
N THR A 52 -1.33 14.07 -5.76
CA THR A 52 -0.53 15.25 -5.47
C THR A 52 -1.36 16.50 -5.74
N PHE A 53 -1.35 17.42 -4.77
CA PHE A 53 -2.10 18.66 -4.75
C PHE A 53 -1.11 19.82 -4.68
N LYS A 54 -1.36 20.87 -5.46
CA LYS A 54 -0.59 22.12 -5.39
C LYS A 54 -1.17 23.00 -4.27
N LEU A 55 -0.33 23.49 -3.36
CA LEU A 55 -0.81 24.22 -2.16
C LEU A 55 -1.57 25.49 -2.49
N GLU A 56 -1.13 26.22 -3.51
CA GLU A 56 -1.80 27.44 -4.01
C GLU A 56 -3.26 27.22 -4.46
N ARG A 57 -3.65 25.96 -4.67
CA ARG A 57 -5.01 25.56 -5.09
C ARG A 57 -5.82 24.94 -3.95
N ILE A 58 -5.25 24.88 -2.75
CA ILE A 58 -5.99 24.58 -1.53
C ILE A 58 -6.67 25.87 -1.07
N LEU A 59 -8.00 25.85 -0.99
CA LEU A 59 -8.79 27.01 -0.62
C LEU A 59 -8.86 27.14 0.91
N ASP A 60 -9.29 26.07 1.57
CA ASP A 60 -9.53 26.03 3.02
C ASP A 60 -9.08 24.69 3.60
N VAL A 61 -8.58 24.71 4.84
CA VAL A 61 -8.14 23.54 5.61
C VAL A 61 -9.01 23.41 6.87
N TYR A 62 -9.40 22.18 7.20
CA TYR A 62 -10.33 21.88 8.30
C TYR A 62 -9.69 20.91 9.30
N SER A 63 -10.19 20.95 10.54
CA SER A 63 -9.66 20.13 11.63
C SER A 63 -10.28 18.73 11.66
N SER A 64 -11.44 18.54 11.04
CA SER A 64 -12.09 17.24 10.89
C SER A 64 -12.91 17.14 9.61
N ASN A 65 -13.26 15.90 9.24
CA ASN A 65 -14.17 15.63 8.13
C ASN A 65 -15.58 16.21 8.36
N GLU A 66 -16.08 16.22 9.60
CA GLU A 66 -17.40 16.79 9.91
C GLU A 66 -17.43 18.30 9.71
N GLU A 67 -16.34 19.00 10.06
CA GLU A 67 -16.19 20.45 9.85
C GLU A 67 -16.15 20.78 8.34
N MET A 68 -15.40 20.00 7.55
CA MET A 68 -15.33 20.14 6.09
C MET A 68 -16.68 19.89 5.40
N VAL A 69 -17.43 18.87 5.84
CA VAL A 69 -18.75 18.55 5.28
C VAL A 69 -19.80 19.57 5.70
N SER A 70 -19.75 20.11 6.93
CA SER A 70 -20.67 21.15 7.39
C SER A 70 -20.41 22.51 6.76
N ALA A 71 -19.16 22.83 6.40
CA ALA A 71 -18.81 24.04 5.66
C ALA A 71 -19.20 23.96 4.17
N ALA A 72 -19.32 22.75 3.63
CA ALA A 72 -19.76 22.49 2.27
C ALA A 72 -21.30 22.51 2.16
N GLY A 73 -21.89 23.71 2.28
CA GLY A 73 -23.21 23.95 1.67
C GLY A 73 -23.17 23.66 0.16
N PRO A 74 -24.32 23.59 -0.56
CA PRO A 74 -24.35 23.24 -1.98
C PRO A 74 -23.41 24.15 -2.78
N LEU A 75 -22.27 23.58 -3.19
CA LEU A 75 -21.17 24.26 -3.86
C LEU A 75 -21.69 24.84 -5.19
N THR A 76 -22.15 26.09 -5.15
CA THR A 76 -22.48 26.87 -6.34
C THR A 76 -21.28 27.77 -6.59
N ILE A 77 -20.42 27.37 -7.53
CA ILE A 77 -19.23 28.14 -7.91
C ILE A 77 -19.70 29.38 -8.68
N ALA A 78 -20.01 30.45 -7.94
CA ALA A 78 -20.22 31.77 -8.50
C ALA A 78 -19.07 32.68 -8.04
N GLY A 79 -18.04 32.82 -8.88
CA GLY A 79 -17.30 34.09 -8.93
C GLY A 79 -15.82 34.13 -8.53
N LEU A 80 -15.10 33.02 -8.34
CA LEU A 80 -13.64 33.09 -8.17
C LEU A 80 -12.92 32.96 -9.52
N LYS A 81 -12.72 34.10 -10.19
CA LYS A 81 -11.77 34.22 -11.31
C LYS A 81 -10.35 34.30 -10.74
N ILE A 82 -9.59 33.22 -10.84
CA ILE A 82 -8.13 33.29 -10.65
C ILE A 82 -7.53 33.72 -12.00
N GLU A 83 -6.91 34.90 -12.03
CA GLU A 83 -6.27 35.42 -13.24
C GLU A 83 -5.10 34.52 -13.67
N ASN A 84 -5.16 34.00 -14.89
CA ASN A 84 -4.04 33.34 -15.56
C ASN A 84 -2.91 34.35 -15.78
N ARG A 85 -1.97 34.43 -14.84
CA ARG A 85 -0.74 35.21 -15.03
C ARG A 85 0.17 34.45 -15.98
N ARG A 86 0.42 35.04 -17.16
CA ARG A 86 1.49 34.61 -18.08
C ARG A 86 2.80 34.48 -17.30
N ALA A 87 3.41 33.30 -17.33
CA ALA A 87 4.67 33.06 -16.65
C ALA A 87 5.78 33.92 -17.25
N LYS A 88 6.49 34.64 -16.39
CA LYS A 88 7.78 35.29 -16.70
C LYS A 88 8.88 34.22 -16.73
N ASP A 89 9.80 34.38 -17.68
CA ASP A 89 11.10 33.70 -17.88
C ASP A 89 11.34 32.38 -17.12
N THR A 90 11.50 31.30 -17.87
CA THR A 90 11.95 29.98 -17.39
C THR A 90 13.19 30.10 -16.48
N PRO A 91 13.21 29.49 -15.28
CA PRO A 91 14.30 29.66 -14.33
C PRO A 91 15.64 29.18 -14.90
N ARG A 92 16.65 30.07 -14.91
CA ARG A 92 18.05 29.68 -15.19
C ARG A 92 18.51 28.66 -14.15
N GLY A 93 18.88 27.46 -14.58
CA GLY A 93 19.56 26.46 -13.74
C GLY A 93 18.89 25.08 -13.61
N LEU A 94 17.81 24.80 -14.33
CA LEU A 94 17.16 23.48 -14.32
C LEU A 94 18.01 22.45 -15.09
N GLU A 95 18.35 21.33 -14.45
CA GLU A 95 19.12 20.23 -15.06
C GLU A 95 18.18 19.19 -15.70
N ILE A 96 18.48 18.76 -16.93
CA ILE A 96 17.73 17.74 -17.66
C ILE A 96 18.64 16.62 -18.19
N CYS A 97 18.15 15.38 -18.16
CA CYS A 97 18.84 14.21 -18.70
C CYS A 97 17.92 13.50 -19.68
N PHE A 98 18.45 13.11 -20.84
CA PHE A 98 17.73 12.33 -21.85
C PHE A 98 18.17 10.87 -21.80
N THR A 99 17.20 9.95 -21.82
CA THR A 99 17.45 8.51 -21.81
C THR A 99 16.50 7.77 -22.74
N GLY A 100 16.99 6.76 -23.45
CA GLY A 100 16.13 5.90 -24.28
C GLY A 100 15.72 6.46 -25.64
N PHE A 101 16.45 7.45 -26.15
CA PHE A 101 16.27 7.99 -27.50
C PHE A 101 17.40 7.51 -28.42
N ASP A 102 17.09 7.36 -29.71
CA ASP A 102 18.10 7.17 -30.75
C ASP A 102 19.03 8.38 -30.82
N LYS A 103 20.24 8.17 -31.34
CA LYS A 103 21.31 9.17 -31.31
C LYS A 103 20.89 10.51 -31.93
N ASP A 104 20.26 10.46 -33.10
CA ASP A 104 19.88 11.68 -33.84
C ASP A 104 18.79 12.48 -33.11
N ILE A 105 17.78 11.79 -32.56
CA ILE A 105 16.69 12.40 -31.78
C ILE A 105 17.24 12.97 -30.46
N LYS A 106 18.16 12.25 -29.83
CA LYS A 106 18.77 12.68 -28.59
C LYS A 106 19.59 13.97 -28.78
N ASP A 107 20.39 14.03 -29.84
CA ASP A 107 21.23 15.20 -30.15
C ASP A 107 20.36 16.44 -30.45
N GLU A 108 19.20 16.25 -31.10
CA GLU A 108 18.20 17.31 -31.33
C GLU A 108 17.60 17.84 -30.02
N LEU A 109 17.18 16.94 -29.12
CA LEU A 109 16.59 17.30 -27.83
C LEU A 109 17.59 17.98 -26.89
N GLU A 110 18.85 17.54 -26.88
CA GLU A 110 19.92 18.17 -26.10
C GLU A 110 20.19 19.59 -26.61
N SER A 111 20.27 19.79 -27.93
CA SER A 111 20.46 21.10 -28.55
C SER A 111 19.30 22.07 -28.24
N LEU A 112 18.06 21.55 -28.25
CA LEU A 112 16.87 22.34 -27.91
C LEU A 112 16.87 22.76 -26.43
N ALA A 113 17.26 21.84 -25.54
CA ALA A 113 17.36 22.10 -24.11
C ALA A 113 18.40 23.20 -23.81
N GLU A 114 19.59 23.11 -24.41
CA GLU A 114 20.67 24.10 -24.22
C GLU A 114 20.27 25.49 -24.74
N LYS A 115 19.63 25.55 -25.91
CA LYS A 115 19.12 26.80 -26.49
C LYS A 115 18.11 27.51 -25.58
N LYS A 116 17.40 26.74 -24.75
CA LYS A 116 16.36 27.22 -23.82
C LYS A 116 16.87 27.41 -22.39
N GLY A 117 18.19 27.31 -22.18
CA GLY A 117 18.84 27.59 -20.90
C GLY A 117 18.75 26.46 -19.87
N LEU A 118 18.41 25.24 -20.30
CA LEU A 118 18.47 24.04 -19.47
C LEU A 118 19.90 23.46 -19.48
N LEU A 119 20.31 22.88 -18.36
CA LEU A 119 21.62 22.24 -18.22
C LEU A 119 21.51 20.75 -18.53
N VAL A 120 22.01 20.33 -19.69
CA VAL A 120 22.00 18.92 -20.09
C VAL A 120 23.03 18.13 -19.29
N ARG A 121 22.59 17.05 -18.63
CA ARG A 121 23.44 16.12 -17.88
C ARG A 121 23.43 14.74 -18.52
N LYS A 122 24.61 14.11 -18.59
CA LYS A 122 24.78 12.75 -19.14
C LYS A 122 24.29 11.64 -18.20
N GLY A 123 24.03 11.97 -16.93
CA GLY A 123 23.61 11.03 -15.91
C GLY A 123 22.72 11.67 -14.85
N ILE A 124 22.15 10.83 -14.00
CA ILE A 124 21.17 11.25 -13.00
C ILE A 124 21.91 11.69 -11.74
N THR A 125 22.07 13.00 -11.59
CA THR A 125 22.64 13.69 -10.43
C THR A 125 21.56 13.93 -9.37
N ALA A 126 21.95 14.22 -8.13
CA ALA A 126 20.99 14.58 -7.07
C ALA A 126 20.31 15.95 -7.29
N LYS A 127 20.82 16.75 -8.24
CA LYS A 127 20.28 18.06 -8.63
C LYS A 127 19.48 18.01 -9.93
N LEU A 128 19.30 16.82 -10.50
CA LEU A 128 18.57 16.65 -11.75
C LEU A 128 17.09 16.98 -11.54
N TYR A 129 16.54 17.90 -12.32
CA TYR A 129 15.14 18.28 -12.24
C TYR A 129 14.27 17.42 -13.15
N PHE A 130 14.71 17.17 -14.39
CA PHE A 130 13.95 16.43 -15.38
C PHE A 130 14.72 15.22 -15.94
N LEU A 131 14.03 14.09 -16.05
CA LEU A 131 14.43 12.94 -16.85
C LEU A 131 13.46 12.81 -18.02
N CYS A 132 13.90 13.13 -19.23
CA CYS A 132 13.10 12.90 -20.43
C CYS A 132 13.37 11.47 -20.94
N CYS A 133 12.31 10.66 -21.00
CA CYS A 133 12.35 9.25 -21.33
C CYS A 133 11.82 9.00 -22.75
N GLY A 134 12.63 8.33 -23.56
CA GLY A 134 12.26 7.80 -24.86
C GLY A 134 11.85 6.34 -24.81
N PRO A 135 11.43 5.76 -25.95
CA PRO A 135 10.89 4.40 -26.05
C PRO A 135 11.86 3.31 -25.55
N ASN A 136 13.17 3.55 -25.58
CA ASN A 136 14.21 2.60 -25.17
C ASN A 136 14.78 2.92 -23.77
N ALA A 137 14.05 3.65 -22.93
CA ALA A 137 14.55 4.12 -21.64
C ALA A 137 14.71 2.96 -20.64
N GLY A 138 15.97 2.66 -20.27
CA GLY A 138 16.27 1.63 -19.28
C GLY A 138 15.78 1.99 -17.87
N TRP A 139 15.04 1.07 -17.23
CA TRP A 139 14.44 1.23 -15.91
C TRP A 139 15.41 1.65 -14.79
N LYS A 140 16.71 1.29 -14.88
CA LYS A 140 17.74 1.73 -13.90
C LYS A 140 17.82 3.25 -13.80
N LYS A 141 17.65 3.96 -14.91
CA LYS A 141 17.63 5.42 -14.94
C LYS A 141 16.30 5.97 -14.42
N ILE A 142 15.18 5.33 -14.78
CA ILE A 142 13.85 5.72 -14.28
C ILE A 142 13.77 5.56 -12.74
N LYS A 143 14.28 4.44 -12.21
CA LYS A 143 14.36 4.15 -10.77
C LYS A 143 15.29 5.12 -10.04
N GLN A 144 16.49 5.38 -10.57
CA GLN A 144 17.41 6.36 -9.99
C GLN A 144 16.85 7.78 -10.00
N ALA A 145 16.07 8.15 -11.02
CA ALA A 145 15.37 9.42 -11.09
C ALA A 145 14.26 9.50 -10.03
N ASN A 146 13.47 8.43 -9.85
CA ASN A 146 12.46 8.34 -8.80
C ASN A 146 13.09 8.43 -7.39
N GLU A 147 14.16 7.69 -7.13
CA GLU A 147 14.90 7.73 -5.86
C GLU A 147 15.49 9.12 -5.56
N LYS A 148 15.79 9.89 -6.61
CA LYS A 148 16.33 11.26 -6.50
C LYS A 148 15.27 12.35 -6.68
N ASN A 149 14.00 11.99 -6.73
CA ASN A 149 12.84 12.90 -6.87
C ASN A 149 12.88 13.78 -8.14
N CYS A 150 13.38 13.25 -9.25
CA CYS A 150 13.37 13.93 -10.55
C CYS A 150 12.02 13.74 -11.25
N PHE A 151 11.54 14.77 -11.95
CA PHE A 151 10.33 14.68 -12.77
C PHE A 151 10.62 13.90 -14.05
N ILE A 152 9.78 12.89 -14.35
CA ILE A 152 9.89 12.09 -15.57
C ILE A 152 8.98 12.70 -16.63
N LEU A 153 9.51 12.97 -17.82
CA LEU A 153 8.80 13.56 -18.95
C LEU A 153 8.85 12.62 -20.17
N SER A 154 7.77 12.59 -20.96
CA SER A 154 7.83 12.10 -22.34
C SER A 154 8.46 13.14 -23.27
N LYS A 155 8.79 12.72 -24.49
CA LYS A 155 9.26 13.62 -25.57
C LYS A 155 8.29 14.78 -25.79
N ASP A 156 7.00 14.50 -25.89
CA ASP A 156 5.99 15.52 -26.21
C ASP A 156 5.75 16.46 -25.03
N GLN A 157 5.76 15.93 -23.82
CA GLN A 157 5.71 16.73 -22.59
C GLN A 157 6.93 17.66 -22.48
N PHE A 158 8.10 17.22 -22.93
CA PHE A 158 9.29 18.07 -23.00
C PHE A 158 9.13 19.18 -24.06
N PHE A 159 8.57 18.89 -25.24
CA PHE A 159 8.28 19.93 -26.24
C PHE A 159 7.25 20.93 -25.73
N SER A 160 6.16 20.48 -25.13
CA SER A 160 5.16 21.36 -24.50
C SER A 160 5.78 22.19 -23.38
N PHE A 161 6.64 21.61 -22.55
CA PHE A 161 7.35 22.33 -21.50
C PHE A 161 8.28 23.41 -22.06
N VAL A 162 9.02 23.11 -23.13
CA VAL A 162 9.95 24.04 -23.77
C VAL A 162 9.24 25.20 -24.48
N ASP A 163 8.03 24.95 -24.97
CA ASP A 163 7.24 25.93 -25.72
C ASP A 163 6.33 26.77 -24.81
N THR A 164 5.63 26.13 -23.89
CA THR A 164 4.57 26.75 -23.06
C THR A 164 4.99 27.00 -21.62
N GLY A 165 6.06 26.36 -21.13
CA GLY A 165 6.44 26.37 -19.72
C GLY A 165 5.58 25.45 -18.84
N GLU A 166 4.64 24.71 -19.44
CA GLU A 166 3.71 23.81 -18.75
C GLU A 166 3.92 22.36 -19.23
N ILE A 167 3.61 21.39 -18.35
CA ILE A 167 3.66 19.96 -18.67
C ILE A 167 2.21 19.44 -18.70
N PRO A 168 1.64 19.14 -19.89
CA PRO A 168 0.29 18.62 -20.02
C PRO A 168 0.14 17.23 -19.36
N ILE A 169 -1.03 17.01 -18.74
CA ILE A 169 -1.35 15.79 -17.97
C ILE A 169 -1.75 14.62 -18.88
N GLU A 170 -2.11 14.88 -20.13
CA GLU A 170 -2.49 13.86 -21.12
C GLU A 170 -1.54 13.92 -22.32
N SER A 171 -0.86 12.81 -22.62
CA SER A 171 -0.09 12.64 -23.85
C SER A 171 -1.05 12.37 -25.01
N THR A 172 -1.30 13.37 -25.84
CA THR A 172 -2.06 13.22 -27.10
C THR A 172 -1.13 12.79 -28.23
N GLU A 173 -1.12 11.50 -28.58
CA GLU A 173 -0.87 11.06 -29.95
C GLU A 173 -1.99 10.12 -30.39
N VAL A 174 -2.68 10.53 -31.45
CA VAL A 174 -3.73 9.79 -32.15
C VAL A 174 -3.07 9.12 -33.35
N TYR A 175 -3.12 7.79 -33.44
CA TYR A 175 -2.92 7.05 -34.68
C TYR A 175 -4.22 6.32 -35.04
N GLU A 176 -4.90 6.81 -36.07
CA GLU A 176 -5.95 6.05 -36.76
C GLU A 176 -5.28 5.06 -37.72
N SER A 177 -5.19 3.80 -37.33
CA SER A 177 -5.50 2.65 -38.19
C SER A 177 -5.50 1.36 -37.35
N ASP A 178 -6.66 0.72 -37.21
CA ASP A 178 -6.92 -0.66 -36.73
C ASP A 178 -6.01 -1.27 -35.64
N GLU A 179 -5.56 -0.48 -34.67
CA GLU A 179 -4.71 -0.92 -33.55
C GLU A 179 -5.43 -1.76 -32.49
N LYS A 180 -6.77 -1.63 -32.38
CA LYS A 180 -7.53 -2.28 -31.30
C LYS A 180 -7.28 -3.79 -31.24
N ASP A 181 -7.30 -4.47 -32.38
CA ASP A 181 -7.27 -5.93 -32.40
C ASP A 181 -5.86 -6.51 -32.18
N ILE A 182 -4.79 -5.76 -32.48
CA ILE A 182 -3.39 -6.19 -32.23
C ILE A 182 -2.97 -5.83 -30.80
N ASN A 183 -3.25 -4.61 -30.35
CA ASN A 183 -2.94 -4.19 -28.99
C ASN A 183 -3.78 -4.97 -27.97
N GLU A 184 -5.05 -5.26 -28.24
CA GLU A 184 -5.88 -6.13 -27.39
C GLU A 184 -5.34 -7.57 -27.34
N LYS A 185 -4.82 -8.12 -28.45
CA LYS A 185 -4.20 -9.46 -28.45
C LYS A 185 -2.88 -9.49 -27.69
N ILE A 186 -2.06 -8.44 -27.79
CA ILE A 186 -0.80 -8.31 -27.06
C ILE A 186 -1.07 -8.07 -25.57
N GLU A 187 -2.04 -7.22 -25.24
CA GLU A 187 -2.44 -6.90 -23.88
C GLU A 187 -3.12 -8.10 -23.20
N ASN A 188 -4.01 -8.81 -23.90
CA ASN A 188 -4.59 -10.06 -23.41
C ASN A 188 -3.51 -11.13 -23.17
N LEU A 189 -2.54 -11.26 -24.07
CA LEU A 189 -1.39 -12.17 -23.87
C LEU A 189 -0.51 -11.72 -22.69
N HIS A 190 -0.26 -10.42 -22.55
CA HIS A 190 0.50 -9.88 -21.42
C HIS A 190 -0.24 -10.10 -20.10
N ASN A 191 -1.56 -9.93 -20.07
CA ASN A 191 -2.42 -10.20 -18.94
C ASN A 191 -2.51 -11.71 -18.61
N GLU A 192 -2.57 -12.57 -19.61
CA GLU A 192 -2.58 -14.04 -19.48
C GLU A 192 -1.24 -14.55 -18.93
N VAL A 193 -0.12 -14.09 -19.47
CA VAL A 193 1.22 -14.41 -18.98
C VAL A 193 1.41 -13.85 -17.56
N THR A 194 1.07 -12.59 -17.35
CA THR A 194 1.18 -11.93 -16.04
C THR A 194 0.30 -12.62 -15.00
N SER A 195 -0.93 -13.03 -15.33
CA SER A 195 -1.84 -13.73 -14.42
C SER A 195 -1.35 -15.14 -14.05
N THR A 196 -0.72 -15.84 -14.99
CA THR A 196 -0.05 -17.14 -14.74
C THR A 196 1.10 -17.00 -13.74
N PHE A 197 1.89 -15.92 -13.85
CA PHE A 197 2.91 -15.61 -12.85
C PHE A 197 2.37 -14.91 -11.60
N ARG A 198 1.11 -14.41 -11.60
CA ARG A 198 0.39 -13.90 -10.42
C ARG A 198 -0.18 -15.02 -9.55
N THR A 199 -0.41 -16.20 -10.09
CA THR A 199 -0.98 -17.31 -9.30
C THR A 199 0.01 -17.88 -8.28
N ILE A 200 1.30 -17.54 -8.38
CA ILE A 200 2.31 -17.77 -7.33
C ILE A 200 2.23 -16.69 -6.21
N ARG A 201 1.53 -15.56 -6.45
CA ARG A 201 1.66 -14.30 -5.69
C ARG A 201 0.69 -14.10 -4.53
N GLU A 202 -0.42 -14.82 -4.48
CA GLU A 202 -1.26 -14.87 -3.26
C GLU A 202 -1.32 -16.33 -2.83
N PRO A 203 -0.87 -16.69 -1.61
CA PRO A 203 -1.08 -18.04 -1.12
C PRO A 203 -2.58 -18.36 -1.24
N ARG A 204 -2.91 -19.42 -1.98
CA ARG A 204 -4.30 -19.81 -2.19
C ARG A 204 -4.98 -19.91 -0.84
N ARG A 205 -6.06 -19.15 -0.65
CA ARG A 205 -6.87 -19.23 0.55
C ARG A 205 -7.37 -20.66 0.69
N SER A 206 -7.14 -21.25 1.86
CA SER A 206 -7.46 -22.65 2.12
C SER A 206 -8.87 -22.78 2.68
N THR A 207 -9.62 -23.80 2.29
CA THR A 207 -10.87 -24.17 2.98
C THR A 207 -10.59 -24.87 4.31
N ALA A 208 -9.34 -25.27 4.58
CA ALA A 208 -8.91 -25.77 5.88
C ALA A 208 -8.69 -24.59 6.84
N LEU A 209 -9.76 -24.21 7.56
CA LEU A 209 -9.72 -23.14 8.56
C LEU A 209 -8.89 -23.56 9.79
N ILE A 210 -8.01 -22.67 10.26
CA ILE A 210 -7.26 -22.88 11.52
C ILE A 210 -8.17 -22.79 12.75
N ALA A 211 -9.30 -22.09 12.63
CA ALA A 211 -10.30 -21.93 13.68
C ALA A 211 -11.69 -22.31 13.13
N ARG A 212 -12.32 -23.28 13.78
CA ARG A 212 -13.75 -23.59 13.58
C ARG A 212 -14.51 -23.05 14.77
N PHE A 213 -15.59 -22.31 14.51
CA PHE A 213 -16.37 -21.67 15.56
C PHE A 213 -17.63 -22.49 15.86
N VAL A 214 -17.85 -22.79 17.14
CA VAL A 214 -19.03 -23.46 17.67
C VAL A 214 -19.52 -22.63 18.87
N ASP A 215 -20.81 -22.32 18.91
CA ASP A 215 -21.42 -21.44 19.90
C ASP A 215 -20.72 -20.08 20.05
N GLY A 216 -20.22 -19.53 18.93
CA GLY A 216 -19.54 -18.23 18.87
C GLY A 216 -18.08 -18.25 19.30
N TYR A 217 -17.46 -19.40 19.58
CA TYR A 217 -16.06 -19.52 20.01
C TYR A 217 -15.26 -20.55 19.20
N ALA A 218 -13.97 -20.30 19.03
CA ALA A 218 -13.05 -21.24 18.39
C ALA A 218 -12.93 -22.53 19.23
N ILE A 219 -13.14 -23.68 18.59
CA ILE A 219 -13.06 -24.99 19.25
C ILE A 219 -11.62 -25.51 19.29
N GLY A 220 -11.23 -26.10 20.44
CA GLY A 220 -9.93 -26.75 20.61
C GLY A 220 -8.75 -25.81 20.83
N TRP A 221 -9.00 -24.51 20.97
CA TRP A 221 -7.99 -23.51 21.29
C TRP A 221 -7.88 -23.33 22.80
N ARG A 222 -6.67 -23.07 23.30
CA ARG A 222 -6.42 -22.85 24.72
C ARG A 222 -6.97 -21.51 25.23
N PHE A 223 -7.12 -20.53 24.34
CA PHE A 223 -7.82 -19.29 24.61
C PHE A 223 -9.19 -19.28 23.96
N ALA A 224 -10.17 -18.68 24.65
CA ALA A 224 -11.53 -18.53 24.18
C ALA A 224 -11.62 -17.44 23.10
N ILE A 225 -11.40 -17.77 21.84
CA ILE A 225 -11.46 -16.78 20.74
C ILE A 225 -12.88 -16.65 20.22
N ARG A 226 -13.45 -15.44 20.29
CA ARG A 226 -14.78 -15.14 19.73
C ARG A 226 -14.78 -15.14 18.20
N GLU A 227 -15.91 -15.53 17.61
CA GLU A 227 -16.16 -15.52 16.16
C GLU A 227 -15.99 -14.13 15.50
N SER A 228 -16.15 -13.04 16.27
CA SER A 228 -15.87 -11.68 15.79
C SER A 228 -14.44 -11.49 15.27
N HIS A 229 -13.49 -12.34 15.69
CA HIS A 229 -12.10 -12.29 15.24
C HIS A 229 -11.86 -13.00 13.90
N ARG A 230 -12.91 -13.47 13.18
CA ARG A 230 -12.75 -14.05 11.84
C ARG A 230 -11.92 -13.17 10.92
N ASN A 231 -12.16 -11.85 10.90
CA ASN A 231 -11.38 -10.93 10.06
C ASN A 231 -9.91 -10.86 10.48
N ALA A 232 -9.62 -10.79 11.79
CA ALA A 232 -8.26 -10.76 12.32
C ALA A 232 -7.49 -12.06 12.06
N LEU A 233 -8.21 -13.18 12.04
CA LEU A 233 -7.70 -14.49 11.63
C LEU A 233 -7.62 -14.64 10.11
N ASP A 234 -7.97 -13.63 9.31
CA ASP A 234 -8.11 -13.72 7.86
C ASP A 234 -9.00 -14.88 7.39
N ILE A 235 -10.12 -15.09 8.08
CA ILE A 235 -11.20 -15.99 7.70
C ILE A 235 -12.31 -15.17 7.03
N LYS A 236 -12.59 -15.44 5.76
CA LYS A 236 -13.56 -14.69 4.95
C LYS A 236 -14.38 -15.63 4.08
N LEU A 237 -15.62 -15.24 3.80
CA LEU A 237 -16.47 -15.95 2.86
C LEU A 237 -15.99 -15.67 1.43
N THR A 238 -15.64 -16.71 0.68
CA THR A 238 -15.09 -16.60 -0.67
C THR A 238 -16.04 -17.21 -1.68
N LYS A 239 -16.26 -16.48 -2.78
CA LYS A 239 -17.08 -16.93 -3.91
C LYS A 239 -16.25 -17.80 -4.84
N PHE A 240 -16.75 -19.00 -5.10
CA PHE A 240 -16.18 -19.95 -6.04
C PHE A 240 -17.11 -20.15 -7.23
N VAL A 241 -16.51 -20.46 -8.38
CA VAL A 241 -17.24 -20.87 -9.59
C VAL A 241 -16.75 -22.26 -9.97
N PHE A 242 -17.66 -23.23 -9.96
CA PHE A 242 -17.38 -24.58 -10.45
C PHE A 242 -18.46 -24.98 -11.45
N ASN A 243 -18.06 -25.35 -12.67
CA ASN A 243 -18.99 -25.72 -13.75
C ASN A 243 -20.14 -24.70 -13.94
N LYS A 244 -19.81 -23.40 -13.96
CA LYS A 244 -20.77 -22.28 -14.08
C LYS A 244 -21.74 -22.10 -12.90
N HIS A 245 -21.61 -22.89 -11.84
CA HIS A 245 -22.38 -22.72 -10.61
C HIS A 245 -21.55 -21.92 -9.61
N GLN A 246 -22.17 -20.89 -9.03
CA GLN A 246 -21.57 -20.08 -7.99
C GLN A 246 -21.93 -20.66 -6.63
N TYR A 247 -20.92 -20.81 -5.76
CA TYR A 247 -21.13 -21.18 -4.36
C TYR A 247 -20.15 -20.40 -3.48
N GLU A 248 -20.46 -20.31 -2.20
CA GLU A 248 -19.64 -19.62 -1.21
C GLU A 248 -19.14 -20.62 -0.18
N ASP A 249 -17.88 -20.48 0.22
CA ASP A 249 -17.30 -21.26 1.31
C ASP A 249 -16.36 -20.39 2.13
N TRP A 250 -16.19 -20.74 3.41
CA TRP A 250 -15.26 -20.05 4.29
C TRP A 250 -13.83 -20.42 3.94
N THR A 251 -12.97 -19.42 3.81
CA THR A 251 -11.56 -19.63 3.51
C THR A 251 -10.65 -18.85 4.44
N GLN A 252 -9.50 -19.46 4.70
CA GLN A 252 -8.41 -18.99 5.52
C GLN A 252 -7.30 -18.44 4.62
N GLY A 253 -6.95 -17.17 4.78
CA GLY A 253 -5.71 -16.63 4.22
C GLY A 253 -4.54 -16.78 5.20
N SER A 254 -3.45 -16.07 4.96
CA SER A 254 -2.22 -16.20 5.75
C SER A 254 -1.80 -14.90 6.44
N SER A 255 -2.62 -13.85 6.38
CA SER A 255 -2.26 -12.52 6.90
C SER A 255 -3.06 -12.19 8.16
N PHE A 256 -2.49 -12.47 9.34
CA PHE A 256 -3.17 -12.22 10.62
C PHE A 256 -3.04 -10.76 11.05
N SER A 257 -4.12 -10.16 11.55
CA SER A 257 -4.18 -8.73 11.85
C SER A 257 -4.87 -8.45 13.18
N PHE A 258 -4.26 -8.86 14.29
CA PHE A 258 -4.69 -8.46 15.64
C PHE A 258 -4.19 -7.05 15.95
N GLY A 259 -5.04 -6.25 16.58
CA GLY A 259 -4.83 -4.82 16.79
C GLY A 259 -4.81 -4.42 18.26
N ARG A 260 -4.32 -3.22 18.55
CA ARG A 260 -4.27 -2.67 19.90
C ARG A 260 -5.65 -2.67 20.55
N GLY A 261 -5.71 -3.17 21.78
CA GLY A 261 -6.95 -3.27 22.54
C GLY A 261 -7.66 -4.60 22.40
N ASP A 262 -7.24 -5.49 21.50
CA ASP A 262 -7.74 -6.87 21.48
C ASP A 262 -7.38 -7.58 22.80
N VAL A 263 -8.37 -8.27 23.39
CA VAL A 263 -8.23 -9.00 24.65
C VAL A 263 -8.70 -10.44 24.49
N PHE A 264 -7.85 -11.37 24.90
CA PHE A 264 -8.11 -12.81 24.84
C PHE A 264 -8.09 -13.40 26.26
N TYR A 265 -9.18 -14.05 26.63
CA TYR A 265 -9.29 -14.75 27.90
C TYR A 265 -9.07 -16.25 27.67
N SER A 266 -8.38 -16.90 28.60
CA SER A 266 -8.19 -18.35 28.62
C SER A 266 -9.50 -19.15 28.73
N ASP A 267 -10.59 -18.53 29.22
CA ASP A 267 -11.90 -19.16 29.36
C ASP A 267 -13.03 -18.21 28.94
N LYS A 268 -14.16 -18.78 28.49
CA LYS A 268 -15.36 -18.04 28.07
C LYS A 268 -15.96 -17.19 29.21
N LEU A 269 -15.74 -17.58 30.48
CA LEU A 269 -16.20 -16.81 31.63
C LEU A 269 -15.58 -15.41 31.67
N GLY A 270 -14.36 -15.21 31.13
CA GLY A 270 -13.72 -13.89 31.06
C GLY A 270 -14.52 -12.87 30.24
N TYR A 271 -15.43 -13.34 29.41
CA TYR A 271 -16.32 -12.55 28.57
C TYR A 271 -17.73 -12.33 29.11
N SER A 272 -18.12 -13.05 30.17
CA SER A 272 -19.51 -13.12 30.65
C SER A 272 -19.61 -12.97 32.17
N GLU A 273 -18.87 -13.78 32.93
CA GLU A 273 -18.93 -13.88 34.39
C GLU A 273 -17.54 -13.62 34.99
N TRP A 274 -17.16 -12.34 35.07
CA TRP A 274 -15.81 -11.92 35.44
C TRP A 274 -15.36 -12.44 36.82
N SER A 275 -16.22 -12.38 37.81
CA SER A 275 -15.91 -12.83 39.18
C SER A 275 -15.64 -14.34 39.26
N GLU A 276 -16.28 -15.14 38.40
CA GLU A 276 -16.03 -16.58 38.32
C GLU A 276 -14.75 -16.87 37.53
N PHE A 277 -14.47 -16.09 36.48
CA PHE A 277 -13.23 -16.18 35.73
C PHE A 277 -11.99 -16.00 36.61
N LEU A 278 -11.99 -15.00 37.51
CA LEU A 278 -10.88 -14.75 38.45
C LEU A 278 -10.64 -15.93 39.41
N LYS A 279 -11.64 -16.79 39.64
CA LYS A 279 -11.52 -17.98 40.50
C LYS A 279 -10.90 -19.18 39.79
N ILE A 280 -10.71 -19.13 38.47
CA ILE A 280 -10.09 -20.21 37.72
C ILE A 280 -8.59 -20.28 38.08
N PRO A 281 -8.06 -21.44 38.52
CA PRO A 281 -6.67 -21.54 38.99
C PRO A 281 -5.61 -21.14 37.96
N ASP A 282 -5.87 -21.41 36.69
CA ASP A 282 -4.97 -21.20 35.56
C ASP A 282 -5.49 -20.11 34.62
N ALA A 283 -6.33 -19.18 35.11
CA ALA A 283 -6.80 -18.06 34.32
C ALA A 283 -5.64 -17.17 33.85
N VAL A 284 -5.64 -16.91 32.56
CA VAL A 284 -4.71 -16.01 31.87
C VAL A 284 -5.51 -15.06 30.98
N VAL A 285 -5.08 -13.81 30.94
CA VAL A 285 -5.58 -12.78 30.02
C VAL A 285 -4.43 -12.24 29.21
N LEU A 286 -4.61 -12.15 27.89
CA LEU A 286 -3.68 -11.53 26.97
C LEU A 286 -4.31 -10.24 26.44
N GLN A 287 -3.57 -9.14 26.48
CA GLN A 287 -3.99 -7.87 25.90
C GLN A 287 -2.95 -7.38 24.89
N VAL A 288 -3.42 -7.04 23.69
CA VAL A 288 -2.58 -6.40 22.67
C VAL A 288 -2.31 -4.96 23.05
N LYS A 289 -1.03 -4.66 23.30
CA LYS A 289 -0.56 -3.32 23.68
C LYS A 289 -0.16 -2.48 22.48
N TYR A 290 0.61 -3.09 21.57
CA TYR A 290 1.12 -2.47 20.34
C TYR A 290 1.22 -3.51 19.23
N GLU A 291 0.97 -3.09 18.00
CA GLU A 291 1.03 -3.90 16.79
C GLU A 291 1.91 -3.24 15.72
N CYS A 292 2.55 -4.08 14.93
CA CYS A 292 3.08 -3.75 13.61
C CYS A 292 2.36 -4.66 12.62
N PHE A 293 1.81 -4.08 11.56
CA PHE A 293 1.02 -4.80 10.57
C PHE A 293 1.83 -5.93 9.90
N SER A 294 1.17 -7.06 9.64
CA SER A 294 1.69 -8.10 8.73
C SER A 294 1.60 -7.59 7.29
N GLY A 295 2.60 -7.89 6.46
CA GLY A 295 2.63 -7.41 5.09
C GLY A 295 3.58 -8.20 4.20
N TYR A 296 3.51 -7.94 2.91
CA TYR A 296 4.45 -8.49 1.93
C TYR A 296 5.42 -7.40 1.52
N ASP A 297 6.69 -7.63 1.79
CA ASP A 297 7.76 -6.73 1.36
C ASP A 297 8.45 -7.31 0.12
N PRO A 298 8.66 -6.53 -0.95
CA PRO A 298 9.40 -6.97 -2.12
C PRO A 298 10.88 -7.19 -1.76
N VAL A 299 11.31 -8.45 -1.80
CA VAL A 299 12.68 -8.91 -1.49
C VAL A 299 13.58 -8.83 -2.71
N ALA A 300 13.05 -9.17 -3.88
CA ALA A 300 13.81 -9.17 -5.12
C ALA A 300 12.93 -8.83 -6.31
N THR A 301 13.51 -8.24 -7.35
CA THR A 301 12.83 -7.97 -8.61
C THR A 301 13.73 -8.37 -9.78
N ILE A 302 13.21 -9.19 -10.67
CA ILE A 302 13.78 -9.52 -11.97
C ILE A 302 12.96 -8.77 -13.00
N ASP A 303 13.60 -7.91 -13.77
CA ASP A 303 12.97 -7.09 -14.82
C ASP A 303 13.77 -7.25 -16.11
N GLY A 304 13.09 -7.56 -17.21
CA GLY A 304 13.72 -7.82 -18.50
C GLY A 304 12.74 -8.29 -19.55
N PHE A 305 13.27 -8.82 -20.65
CA PHE A 305 12.48 -9.34 -21.76
C PHE A 305 12.56 -10.87 -21.81
N PHE A 306 11.41 -11.52 -22.02
CA PHE A 306 11.31 -12.96 -22.22
C PHE A 306 11.07 -13.29 -23.69
N SER A 307 11.84 -14.23 -24.22
CA SER A 307 11.59 -14.84 -25.52
C SER A 307 11.64 -16.36 -25.35
N GLY A 308 10.63 -17.06 -25.84
CA GLY A 308 10.49 -18.50 -25.64
C GLY A 308 9.07 -18.99 -25.92
N ASP A 309 8.85 -20.29 -25.74
CA ASP A 309 7.54 -20.89 -25.91
C ASP A 309 6.75 -20.81 -24.59
N PHE A 310 5.52 -20.30 -24.65
CA PHE A 310 4.59 -20.18 -23.52
C PHE A 310 3.35 -21.04 -23.76
N ILE A 311 3.01 -21.89 -22.80
CA ILE A 311 1.83 -22.75 -22.86
C ILE A 311 0.87 -22.29 -21.75
N PRO A 312 -0.24 -21.61 -22.07
CA PRO A 312 -1.23 -21.20 -21.08
C PRO A 312 -1.96 -22.39 -20.45
N ASP A 313 -2.53 -22.19 -19.26
CA ASP A 313 -3.41 -23.16 -18.61
C ASP A 313 -4.57 -23.55 -19.56
N ASN A 314 -4.89 -24.84 -19.63
CA ASN A 314 -5.89 -25.42 -20.53
C ASN A 314 -5.63 -25.31 -22.05
N GLN A 315 -4.42 -24.93 -22.49
CA GLN A 315 -4.03 -25.02 -23.90
C GLN A 315 -2.86 -26.00 -24.07
N LEU A 316 -2.95 -26.88 -25.09
CA LEU A 316 -1.90 -27.85 -25.39
C LEU A 316 -0.86 -27.32 -26.40
N THR A 317 -1.14 -26.19 -27.05
CA THR A 317 -0.30 -25.64 -28.11
C THR A 317 0.57 -24.49 -27.58
N PRO A 318 1.90 -24.57 -27.72
CA PRO A 318 2.80 -23.49 -27.32
C PRO A 318 2.62 -22.25 -28.20
N LYS A 319 2.52 -21.10 -27.54
CA LYS A 319 2.52 -19.77 -28.15
C LYS A 319 3.93 -19.19 -28.05
N LYS A 320 4.50 -18.82 -29.20
CA LYS A 320 5.84 -18.23 -29.24
C LYS A 320 5.80 -16.78 -28.76
N LEU A 321 6.62 -16.47 -27.76
CA LEU A 321 6.83 -15.13 -27.23
C LEU A 321 8.16 -14.57 -27.74
N THR A 322 8.13 -13.32 -28.19
CA THR A 322 9.30 -12.58 -28.64
C THR A 322 9.39 -11.25 -27.92
N ASN A 323 10.49 -11.03 -27.22
CA ASN A 323 10.80 -9.78 -26.52
C ASN A 323 9.67 -9.26 -25.61
N LEU A 324 8.98 -10.17 -24.92
CA LEU A 324 7.88 -9.81 -24.03
C LEU A 324 8.44 -9.15 -22.75
N PRO A 325 8.11 -7.89 -22.43
CA PRO A 325 8.57 -7.27 -21.18
C PRO A 325 7.91 -7.95 -19.98
N ILE A 326 8.74 -8.46 -19.06
CA ILE A 326 8.31 -9.15 -17.85
C ILE A 326 8.98 -8.56 -16.61
N MET A 327 8.19 -8.42 -15.54
CA MET A 327 8.68 -8.07 -14.21
C MET A 327 8.22 -9.14 -13.22
N ILE A 328 9.17 -9.85 -12.64
CA ILE A 328 8.95 -10.86 -11.59
C ILE A 328 9.43 -10.27 -10.27
N ARG A 329 8.55 -10.22 -9.27
CA ARG A 329 8.89 -9.79 -7.92
C ARG A 329 8.82 -10.99 -6.99
N SER A 330 9.85 -11.16 -6.16
CA SER A 330 9.80 -12.01 -4.99
C SER A 330 9.42 -11.13 -3.81
N GLU A 331 8.37 -11.51 -3.10
CA GLU A 331 7.93 -10.83 -1.87
C GLU A 331 8.10 -11.80 -0.70
N SER A 332 8.65 -11.34 0.41
CA SER A 332 8.63 -12.08 1.68
C SER A 332 7.46 -11.58 2.50
N TYR A 333 6.69 -12.53 3.01
CA TYR A 333 5.74 -12.25 4.07
C TYR A 333 6.50 -11.88 5.35
N ASP A 334 6.30 -10.65 5.82
CA ASP A 334 6.59 -10.26 7.20
C ASP A 334 5.29 -10.49 8.01
N PRO A 335 5.26 -11.45 8.95
CA PRO A 335 4.10 -11.68 9.80
C PRO A 335 3.76 -10.49 10.70
N GLY A 336 4.62 -9.48 10.81
CA GLY A 336 4.43 -8.37 11.72
C GLY A 336 4.71 -8.80 13.16
N LYS A 337 5.08 -7.82 13.99
CA LYS A 337 5.37 -8.04 15.42
C LYS A 337 4.26 -7.44 16.28
N ILE A 338 3.93 -8.11 17.37
CA ILE A 338 2.93 -7.69 18.33
C ILE A 338 3.51 -7.72 19.74
N THR A 339 3.15 -6.72 20.55
CA THR A 339 3.49 -6.65 21.97
C THR A 339 2.25 -6.99 22.79
N LEU A 340 2.38 -7.97 23.66
CA LEU A 340 1.31 -8.51 24.48
C LEU A 340 1.64 -8.30 25.96
N ASP A 341 0.69 -7.74 26.69
CA ASP A 341 0.69 -7.80 28.15
C ASP A 341 -0.05 -9.07 28.58
N ILE A 342 0.57 -9.85 29.46
CA ILE A 342 0.05 -11.10 30.00
C ILE A 342 -0.34 -10.85 31.45
N PHE A 343 -1.59 -11.12 31.78
CA PHE A 343 -2.12 -10.95 33.13
C PHE A 343 -2.57 -12.28 33.72
N LYS A 344 -2.44 -12.41 35.03
CA LYS A 344 -2.96 -13.53 35.82
C LYS A 344 -3.74 -13.00 37.02
N PRO A 345 -4.74 -13.74 37.53
CA PRO A 345 -5.41 -13.37 38.77
C PRO A 345 -4.41 -13.20 39.91
N SER A 346 -4.63 -12.17 40.72
CA SER A 346 -3.87 -11.92 41.94
C SER A 346 -4.03 -13.08 42.94
N LEU A 347 -3.13 -13.17 43.93
CA LEU A 347 -3.18 -14.24 44.95
C LEU A 347 -4.52 -14.30 45.70
N ASP A 348 -5.15 -13.14 45.93
CA ASP A 348 -6.47 -13.00 46.56
C ASP A 348 -7.63 -13.12 45.56
N ARG A 349 -7.34 -13.29 44.26
CA ARG A 349 -8.30 -13.47 43.15
C ARG A 349 -9.32 -12.34 43.03
N SER A 350 -8.95 -11.14 43.46
CA SER A 350 -9.80 -9.95 43.38
C SER A 350 -9.55 -9.14 42.10
N ASN A 351 -8.34 -9.18 41.56
CA ASN A 351 -7.89 -8.39 40.42
C ASN A 351 -6.94 -9.18 39.51
N LEU A 352 -6.44 -8.52 38.47
CA LEU A 352 -5.40 -9.03 37.59
C LEU A 352 -4.07 -8.34 37.88
N ASP A 353 -3.02 -9.14 38.05
CA ASP A 353 -1.65 -8.67 38.12
C ASP A 353 -0.95 -8.88 36.78
N LEU A 354 -0.16 -7.88 36.35
CA LEU A 354 0.69 -8.00 35.18
C LEU A 354 1.78 -9.05 35.46
N PHE A 355 1.76 -10.13 34.70
CA PHE A 355 2.70 -11.24 34.82
C PHE A 355 3.94 -11.05 33.96
N ASP A 356 3.76 -10.68 32.68
CA ASP A 356 4.87 -10.43 31.75
C ASP A 356 4.42 -9.54 30.58
N THR A 357 5.37 -8.94 29.87
CA THR A 357 5.14 -8.26 28.59
C THR A 357 6.06 -8.87 27.55
N ILE A 358 5.49 -9.47 26.51
CA ILE A 358 6.24 -10.19 25.47
C ILE A 358 6.09 -9.54 24.11
N LYS A 359 7.12 -9.67 23.27
CA LYS A 359 7.10 -9.24 21.87
C LYS A 359 7.30 -10.46 20.96
N ILE A 360 6.28 -10.82 20.21
CA ILE A 360 6.25 -12.01 19.33
C ILE A 360 5.71 -11.64 17.96
N THR A 361 5.73 -12.55 16.98
CA THR A 361 5.05 -12.32 15.69
C THR A 361 3.55 -12.60 15.79
N GLN A 362 2.76 -12.13 14.80
CA GLN A 362 1.33 -12.47 14.72
C GLN A 362 1.12 -14.00 14.61
N ASP A 363 1.97 -14.70 13.86
CA ASP A 363 1.94 -16.17 13.72
C ASP A 363 2.24 -16.88 15.06
N GLU A 364 3.19 -16.35 15.84
CA GLU A 364 3.49 -16.86 17.17
C GLU A 364 2.34 -16.61 18.16
N LEU A 365 1.61 -15.49 18.01
CA LEU A 365 0.39 -15.24 18.77
C LEU A 365 -0.67 -16.30 18.45
N ILE A 366 -0.90 -16.65 17.18
CA ILE A 366 -1.83 -17.76 16.83
C ILE A 366 -1.44 -19.04 17.56
N SER A 367 -0.16 -19.40 17.51
CA SER A 367 0.36 -20.58 18.19
C SER A 367 0.13 -20.53 19.70
N LEU A 368 0.32 -19.35 20.31
CA LEU A 368 0.06 -19.11 21.72
C LEU A 368 -1.43 -19.24 22.06
N LEU A 369 -2.33 -18.66 21.24
CA LEU A 369 -3.78 -18.74 21.45
C LEU A 369 -4.29 -20.19 21.33
N GLN A 370 -3.70 -20.98 20.44
CA GLN A 370 -4.04 -22.40 20.26
C GLN A 370 -3.50 -23.28 21.39
N SER A 371 -2.23 -23.12 21.74
CA SER A 371 -1.50 -24.08 22.58
C SER A 371 -1.32 -23.65 24.04
N GLY A 372 -1.37 -22.35 24.31
CA GLY A 372 -1.08 -21.77 25.63
C GLY A 372 0.39 -21.58 25.98
N TYR A 373 1.31 -21.86 25.05
CA TYR A 373 2.74 -21.60 25.25
C TYR A 373 3.33 -20.69 24.18
N TYR A 374 4.44 -20.04 24.50
CA TYR A 374 5.25 -19.30 23.53
C TYR A 374 6.73 -19.65 23.71
N TRP A 375 7.54 -19.29 22.72
CA TRP A 375 9.00 -19.43 22.79
C TRP A 375 9.62 -18.08 23.14
N LYS A 376 10.25 -18.00 24.32
CA LYS A 376 11.06 -16.85 24.71
C LYS A 376 12.42 -16.95 24.03
N LYS A 377 12.78 -15.90 23.27
CA LYS A 377 13.98 -15.84 22.43
C LYS A 377 14.82 -14.63 22.85
N ASP A 378 15.72 -14.86 23.80
CA ASP A 378 16.68 -13.84 24.24
C ASP A 378 17.98 -13.95 23.44
N GLU A 379 18.57 -12.82 23.03
CA GLU A 379 19.80 -12.80 22.24
C GLU A 379 20.94 -13.55 22.94
N GLY A 380 21.61 -14.46 22.22
CA GLY A 380 22.71 -15.26 22.75
C GLY A 380 22.29 -16.43 23.65
N GLN A 381 20.99 -16.64 23.89
CA GLN A 381 20.47 -17.77 24.66
C GLN A 381 19.69 -18.75 23.78
N LYS A 382 19.63 -20.02 24.21
CA LYS A 382 18.79 -21.02 23.55
C LYS A 382 17.32 -20.66 23.82
N PRO A 383 16.44 -20.66 22.80
CA PRO A 383 15.02 -20.40 23.01
C PRO A 383 14.42 -21.33 24.07
N VAL A 384 13.65 -20.75 24.99
CA VAL A 384 12.98 -21.47 26.07
C VAL A 384 11.48 -21.46 25.83
N ARG A 385 10.84 -22.64 25.91
CA ARG A 385 9.39 -22.74 25.83
C ARG A 385 8.79 -22.37 27.19
N ILE A 386 7.88 -21.39 27.20
CA ILE A 386 7.17 -20.92 28.40
C ILE A 386 5.69 -21.32 28.24
N ASN A 387 5.19 -22.17 29.14
CA ASN A 387 3.76 -22.50 29.22
C ASN A 387 3.07 -21.54 30.19
N LEU A 388 2.05 -20.83 29.74
CA LEU A 388 1.33 -19.87 30.59
C LEU A 388 0.50 -20.55 31.68
N PHE A 389 0.19 -21.83 31.52
CA PHE A 389 -0.70 -22.61 32.39
C PHE A 389 0.04 -23.60 33.30
N GLY A 390 1.37 -23.51 33.38
CA GLY A 390 2.23 -24.39 34.19
C GLY A 390 2.91 -25.52 33.39
N ASP A 391 3.89 -26.18 34.01
CA ASP A 391 4.60 -27.31 33.40
C ASP A 391 3.73 -28.58 33.49
N ASN A 392 3.31 -29.10 32.33
CA ASN A 392 2.90 -30.50 32.20
C ASN A 392 4.09 -31.34 31.74
#